data_AF-A0A953E636-F1
#
_entry.id   AF-A0A953E636-F1
#
_cell.length_a   1.000
_cell.length_b   1.000
_cell.length_c   1.000
_cell.angle_alpha   90.00
_cell.angle_beta   90.00
_cell.angle_gamma   90.00
#
_symmetry.space_group_name_H-M   'P 1'
#
loop_
_entity.id
_entity.type
_entity.pdbx_description
1 polymer ?
#
loop_
_entity_poly.entity_id
_entity_poly.type
_entity_poly.pdbx_seq_one_letter_code
_entity_poly.pdbx_strand_id
1 'polypeptide(L)' 'MVPADPAEVASALAYALRFDERGRPRRGSVWEMAAALLAEQLTAQLERANFVVMRKAPRPPHGAG' A
#
# COMPACT_ATOMS: atom_id res chain seq x y z
N MET A 1 -4.76 -7.10 15.86
CA MET A 1 -4.70 -6.58 14.47
C MET A 1 -5.89 -5.65 14.32
N VAL A 2 -5.70 -4.49 13.71
CA VAL A 2 -6.78 -3.51 13.46
C VAL A 2 -7.01 -3.43 11.96
N PRO A 3 -8.26 -3.21 11.50
CA PRO A 3 -8.51 -2.85 10.11
C PRO A 3 -7.64 -1.65 9.73
N ALA A 4 -6.99 -1.71 8.56
CA ALA A 4 -6.24 -0.59 8.03
C ALA A 4 -7.21 0.46 7.50
N ASP A 5 -6.85 1.74 7.66
CA ASP A 5 -7.55 2.84 7.01
C ASP A 5 -7.38 2.70 5.48
N PRO A 6 -8.46 2.82 4.69
CA PRO A 6 -8.39 2.85 3.23
C PRO A 6 -7.33 3.83 2.69
N ALA A 7 -7.15 5.00 3.32
CA ALA A 7 -6.13 5.96 2.92
C ALA A 7 -4.69 5.43 3.14
N GLU A 8 -4.46 4.70 4.24
CA GLU A 8 -3.18 4.02 4.49
C GLU A 8 -2.93 2.93 3.43
N VAL A 9 -3.96 2.18 3.05
CA VAL A 9 -3.87 1.14 2.01
C VAL A 9 -3.56 1.74 0.64
N ALA A 10 -4.25 2.81 0.24
CA ALA A 10 -4.01 3.51 -1.01
C ALA A 10 -2.58 4.06 -1.08
N SER A 11 -2.07 4.64 0.02
CA SER A 11 -0.68 5.12 0.09
C SER A 11 0.33 3.98 -0.11
N ALA A 12 0.12 2.85 0.56
CA ALA A 12 0.99 1.68 0.42
C ALA A 12 0.96 1.08 -1.00
N LEU A 13 -0.21 1.02 -1.63
CA LEU A 13 -0.36 0.55 -3.01
C LEU A 13 0.29 1.52 -4.01
N ALA A 14 0.14 2.83 -3.82
CA ALA A 14 0.79 3.83 -4.66
C ALA A 14 2.31 3.69 -4.62
N TYR A 15 2.87 3.43 -3.43
CA TYR A 15 4.29 3.13 -3.29
C TYR A 15 4.69 1.86 -4.06
N ALA A 16 3.95 0.75 -3.90
CA ALA A 16 4.24 -0.50 -4.59
C ALA A 16 4.08 -0.44 -6.13
N LEU A 17 3.25 0.48 -6.62
CA LEU A 17 3.09 0.75 -8.05
C LEU A 17 4.24 1.62 -8.59
N ARG A 18 4.80 2.52 -7.77
CA ARG A 18 5.94 3.36 -8.13
C ARG A 18 7.26 2.63 -8.03
N PHE A 19 7.41 1.76 -7.04
CA PHE A 19 8.67 1.11 -6.71
C PHE A 19 8.58 -0.41 -6.85
N ASP A 20 9.65 -1.05 -7.33
CA ASP A 20 9.81 -2.50 -7.23
C ASP A 20 10.08 -2.93 -5.77
N GLU A 21 10.12 -4.24 -5.51
CA GLU A 21 10.41 -4.78 -4.17
C GLU A 21 11.80 -4.39 -3.64
N ARG A 22 12.68 -3.89 -4.51
CA ARG A 22 14.03 -3.39 -4.19
C ARG A 22 14.06 -1.87 -4.01
N GLY A 23 12.90 -1.21 -4.04
CA GLY A 23 12.76 0.24 -3.91
C GLY A 23 13.16 1.03 -5.16
N ARG A 24 13.30 0.39 -6.33
CA ARG A 24 13.69 1.08 -7.57
C ARG A 24 12.45 1.60 -8.30
N PRO A 25 12.47 2.84 -8.80
CA PRO A 25 11.34 3.39 -9.52
C PRO A 25 11.05 2.59 -10.79
N ARG A 26 9.78 2.23 -10.99
CA ARG A 26 9.28 1.67 -12.23
C ARG A 26 9.33 2.78 -13.29
N ARG A 27 9.87 2.48 -14.47
CA ARG A 27 10.31 3.50 -15.45
C ARG A 27 9.15 4.40 -15.94
N GLY A 28 9.25 5.70 -15.68
CA GLY A 28 8.54 6.79 -16.39
C GLY A 28 7.72 7.71 -15.48
N SER A 29 7.86 9.03 -15.60
CA SER A 29 7.11 10.04 -14.80
C SER A 29 5.59 9.93 -14.92
N VAL A 30 5.10 9.41 -16.04
CA VAL A 30 3.67 9.11 -16.27
C VAL A 30 3.15 8.05 -15.27
N TRP A 31 4.00 7.13 -14.82
CA TRP A 31 3.64 6.11 -13.85
C TRP A 31 3.44 6.65 -12.43
N GLU A 32 4.09 7.76 -12.04
CA GLU A 32 3.92 8.35 -10.71
C GLU A 32 2.48 8.85 -10.48
N MET A 33 1.93 9.52 -11.48
CA MET A 33 0.54 10.03 -11.47
C MET A 33 -0.46 8.89 -11.59
N ALA A 34 -0.23 7.97 -12.54
CA ALA A 34 -1.09 6.80 -12.72
C ALA A 34 -1.12 5.89 -11.48
N ALA A 35 0.00 5.78 -10.76
CA ALA A 35 0.10 4.95 -9.55
C ALA A 35 -0.82 5.42 -8.43
N ALA A 36 -0.96 6.73 -8.23
CA ALA A 36 -1.87 7.26 -7.20
C ALA A 36 -3.33 6.95 -7.55
N LEU A 37 -3.74 7.24 -8.78
CA LEU A 37 -5.09 6.98 -9.26
C LEU A 37 -5.45 5.48 -9.22
N LEU A 38 -4.54 4.62 -9.68
CA LEU A 38 -4.73 3.17 -9.64
C LEU A 38 -4.82 2.65 -8.20
N ALA A 39 -4.03 3.19 -7.28
CA ALA A 39 -4.07 2.80 -5.88
C ALA A 39 -5.41 3.14 -5.21
N GLU A 40 -5.95 4.33 -5.46
CA GLU A 40 -7.29 4.71 -4.99
C GLU A 40 -8.36 3.78 -5.57
N GLN A 41 -8.31 3.50 -6.88
CA GLN A 41 -9.29 2.65 -7.54
C GLN A 41 -9.23 1.19 -7.05
N LEU A 42 -8.04 0.65 -6.82
CA LEU A 42 -7.86 -0.68 -6.24
C LEU A 42 -8.40 -0.73 -4.81
N THR A 43 -8.12 0.29 -4.00
CA THR A 43 -8.62 0.39 -2.62
C THR A 43 -10.15 0.42 -2.59
N ALA A 44 -10.77 1.29 -3.40
CA ALA A 44 -12.22 1.36 -3.51
C ALA A 44 -12.85 0.04 -3.99
N GLN A 45 -12.13 -0.72 -4.82
CA GLN A 45 -12.62 -2.03 -5.26
C GLN A 45 -12.53 -3.08 -4.16
N LEU A 46 -11.50 -3.04 -3.30
CA LEU A 46 -11.43 -3.91 -2.12
C LEU A 46 -12.63 -3.67 -1.19
N GLU A 47 -12.98 -2.41 -0.93
CA GLU A 47 -14.15 -2.06 -0.13
C GLU A 47 -15.46 -2.57 -0.74
N ARG A 48 -15.67 -2.32 -2.05
CA ARG A 48 -16.87 -2.78 -2.78
C ARG A 48 -17.00 -4.30 -2.82
N ALA A 49 -15.87 -5.01 -2.84
CA ALA A 49 -15.83 -6.46 -2.81
C ALA A 49 -15.88 -7.05 -1.39
N ASN A 50 -16.09 -6.23 -0.36
CA ASN A 50 -16.14 -6.62 1.06
C ASN A 50 -14.83 -7.23 1.59
N PHE A 51 -13.69 -6.87 1.01
CA PHE A 51 -12.38 -7.24 1.55
C PHE A 51 -11.93 -6.22 2.60
N VAL A 52 -11.38 -6.73 3.72
CA VAL A 52 -10.78 -5.91 4.77
C VAL A 52 -9.29 -6.17 4.82
N VAL A 53 -8.49 -5.11 4.64
CA VAL A 53 -7.03 -5.18 4.82
C VAL A 53 -6.73 -4.98 6.30
N MET A 54 -5.96 -5.90 6.88
CA MET A 54 -5.59 -5.83 8.29
C MET A 54 -4.16 -5.33 8.45
N ARG A 55 -3.95 -4.34 9.33
CA ARG A 55 -2.60 -3.91 9.70
C ARG A 55 -2.00 -4.92 10.68
N LYS A 56 -0.87 -5.50 10.31
CA LYS A 56 -0.09 -6.36 11.20
C LYS A 56 0.38 -5.52 12.40
N ALA A 57 0.36 -6.11 13.60
CA ALA A 57 0.89 -5.44 14.78
C ALA A 57 2.38 -5.09 14.55
N PRO A 58 2.85 -3.92 15.00
CA PRO A 58 4.26 -3.59 14.91
C PRO A 58 5.06 -4.71 15.57
N ARG A 59 6.07 -5.23 14.86
CA ARG A 59 6.96 -6.25 15.41
C ARG A 59 7.65 -5.62 16.63
N PRO A 60 7.65 -6.26 17.81
CA PRO A 60 8.44 -5.78 18.94
C PRO A 60 9.90 -5.59 18.47
N PRO A 61 10.59 -4.51 18.89
CA PRO A 61 12.02 -4.43 18.66
C PRO A 61 12.64 -5.71 19.22
N HIS A 62 13.50 -6.36 18.44
CA HIS A 62 14.23 -7.54 18.93
C HIS A 62 14.93 -7.11 20.22
N GLY A 63 14.54 -7.71 21.34
CA GLY A 63 15.23 -7.50 22.60
C GLY A 63 16.68 -7.86 22.38
N ALA A 64 17.57 -6.87 22.47
CA ALA A 64 18.99 -7.11 22.61
C ALA A 64 19.16 -7.82 23.98
N GLY A 65 19.39 -9.13 23.91
CA GLY A 65 19.90 -9.94 25.00
C GLY A 65 21.33 -10.32 24.70
#